data_AF-A0A7C3IE42-F1
#
_entry.id   AF-A0A7C3IE42-F1
#
_cell.length_a   1.000
_cell.length_b   1.000
_cell.length_c   1.000
_cell.angle_alpha   90.00
_cell.angle_beta   90.00
_cell.angle_gamma   90.00
#
_symmetry.space_group_name_H-M   'P 1'
#
loop_
_entity.id
_entity.type
_entity.pdbx_description
1 polymer ?
#
loop_
_entity_poly.entity_id
_entity_poly.type
_entity_poly.pdbx_seq_one_letter_code
_entity_poly.pdbx_strand_id
1 'polypeptide(L)'
;MFKDNFKAKGFTLIEMLVVVALFAGLAVLVGSMVGSSMKGTKKSESAMKVRAELENAVSIFERSLREAKKDSVTTCNSNTITFTDQDDLSVTFTCSPLKKNGTELINSSNINLTTCSFDCTNLTTKGVVVITLTGSSASSSGVEADIATVSARVVLRNY
;
A
#
# COMPACT_ATOMS: atom_id res chain seq x y z
N MET A 1 33.40 48.11 -48.50
CA MET A 1 34.02 47.87 -47.17
C MET A 1 33.28 48.71 -46.15
N PHE A 2 32.27 48.13 -45.48
CA PHE A 2 31.57 48.77 -44.37
C PHE A 2 31.90 47.97 -43.12
N LYS A 3 32.77 48.56 -42.30
CA LYS A 3 33.20 48.01 -41.01
C LYS A 3 32.28 48.59 -39.96
N ASP A 4 31.20 47.87 -39.65
CA ASP A 4 30.29 48.24 -38.57
C ASP A 4 31.01 48.07 -37.23
N ASN A 5 31.24 49.21 -36.57
CA ASN A 5 31.82 49.28 -35.24
C ASN A 5 30.73 48.92 -34.23
N PHE A 6 30.62 47.64 -33.87
CA PHE A 6 29.72 47.22 -32.80
C PHE A 6 30.25 47.73 -31.46
N LYS A 7 29.79 48.92 -31.05
CA LYS A 7 30.14 49.55 -29.77
C LYS A 7 29.52 48.71 -28.66
N ALA A 8 30.33 47.92 -27.95
CA ALA A 8 29.89 47.14 -26.80
C ALA A 8 29.33 48.08 -25.72
N LYS A 9 28.01 48.07 -25.52
CA LYS A 9 27.36 48.77 -24.42
C LYS A 9 27.43 47.86 -23.18
N GLY A 10 28.03 48.35 -22.10
CA GLY A 10 28.05 47.65 -20.82
C GLY A 10 26.68 47.66 -20.14
N PHE A 11 26.40 46.62 -19.35
CA PHE A 11 25.19 46.54 -18.54
C PHE A 11 25.25 47.48 -17.34
N THR A 12 24.12 48.06 -16.97
CA THR A 12 24.02 48.87 -15.76
C THR A 12 23.91 47.97 -14.52
N LEU A 13 24.39 48.44 -13.36
CA LEU A 13 24.27 47.70 -12.09
C LEU A 13 22.80 47.39 -11.74
N ILE A 14 21.89 48.34 -12.00
CA ILE A 14 20.47 48.17 -11.71
C ILE A 14 19.83 47.10 -12.61
N GLU A 15 20.22 47.04 -13.89
CA GLU A 15 19.74 46.03 -14.83
C GLU A 15 20.16 44.61 -14.41
N MET A 16 21.41 44.45 -13.95
CA MET A 16 21.87 43.17 -13.38
C MET A 16 21.13 42.79 -12.09
N LEU A 17 20.82 43.76 -11.23
CA LEU A 17 20.05 43.50 -10.00
C LEU A 17 18.62 43.03 -10.31
N VAL A 18 17.95 43.66 -11.27
CA VAL A 18 16.61 43.26 -11.72
C VAL A 18 16.64 41.85 -12.30
N VAL A 19 17.63 41.54 -13.14
CA VAL A 19 17.78 40.21 -13.75
C VAL A 19 17.99 39.13 -12.69
N VAL A 20 18.86 39.36 -11.70
CA VAL A 20 19.07 38.39 -10.59
C VAL A 20 17.79 38.20 -9.77
N ALA A 21 17.04 39.26 -9.49
CA ALA A 21 15.77 39.16 -8.77
C ALA A 21 14.72 38.34 -9.55
N LEU A 22 14.63 38.54 -10.87
CA LEU A 22 13.75 37.76 -11.74
C LEU A 22 14.15 36.28 -11.75
N PHE A 23 15.44 35.97 -11.90
CA PHE A 23 15.91 34.57 -11.88
C PHE A 23 15.72 33.91 -10.51
N ALA A 24 15.94 34.63 -9.41
CA ALA A 24 15.70 34.11 -8.07
C ALA A 24 14.21 33.76 -7.85
N GLY A 25 13.29 34.62 -8.31
CA GLY A 25 11.85 34.34 -8.27
C GLY A 25 11.48 33.08 -9.05
N LEU A 26 12.01 32.94 -10.27
CA LEU A 26 11.79 31.74 -11.08
C LEU A 26 12.35 30.47 -10.42
N ALA A 27 13.53 30.55 -9.80
CA ALA A 27 14.14 29.41 -9.11
C ALA A 27 13.30 28.90 -7.93
N VAL A 28 12.68 29.79 -7.16
CA VAL A 28 11.77 29.41 -6.06
C VAL A 28 10.54 28.69 -6.59
N LEU A 29 9.94 29.18 -7.68
CA LEU A 29 8.78 28.54 -8.30
C LEU A 29 9.12 27.12 -8.77
N VAL A 30 10.22 26.95 -9.50
CA VAL A 30 10.67 25.62 -9.96
C VAL A 30 10.98 24.70 -8.78
N GLY A 31 11.68 25.18 -7.75
CA GLY A 31 12.00 24.40 -6.56
C GLY A 31 10.75 23.90 -5.83
N SER A 32 9.71 24.72 -5.74
CA SER A 32 8.44 24.33 -5.11
C SER A 32 7.70 23.23 -5.87
N MET A 33 7.75 23.25 -7.22
CA MET A 33 7.16 22.22 -8.08
C MET A 33 7.86 20.88 -7.94
N VAL A 34 9.21 20.89 -7.92
CA VAL A 34 10.01 19.67 -7.73
C VAL A 34 9.79 19.08 -6.34
N GLY A 35 9.82 19.91 -5.30
CA GLY A 35 9.58 19.47 -3.91
C GLY A 35 8.20 18.85 -3.72
N SER A 36 7.16 19.41 -4.35
CA SER A 36 5.80 18.88 -4.29
C SER A 36 5.69 17.53 -5.01
N SER A 37 6.31 17.41 -6.19
CA SER A 37 6.38 16.14 -6.93
C SER A 37 7.06 15.04 -6.12
N MET A 38 8.18 15.34 -5.45
CA MET A 38 8.91 14.37 -4.61
C MET A 38 8.11 13.90 -3.37
N LYS A 39 7.28 14.76 -2.79
CA LYS A 39 6.38 14.35 -1.70
C LYS A 39 5.31 13.39 -2.22
N GLY A 40 4.78 13.67 -3.41
CA GLY A 40 3.83 12.79 -4.10
C GLY A 40 4.40 11.40 -4.38
N THR A 41 5.65 11.32 -4.88
CA THR A 41 6.28 10.01 -5.16
C THR A 41 6.53 9.21 -3.90
N LYS A 42 7.02 9.82 -2.82
CA LYS A 42 7.24 9.13 -1.53
C LYS A 42 5.95 8.55 -0.95
N LYS A 43 4.84 9.30 -1.05
CA LYS A 43 3.52 8.79 -0.67
C LYS A 43 3.14 7.61 -1.57
N SER A 44 3.19 7.75 -2.89
CA SER A 44 2.87 6.62 -3.78
C SER A 44 3.72 5.37 -3.49
N GLU A 45 5.00 5.52 -3.19
CA GLU A 45 5.89 4.40 -2.85
C GLU A 45 5.51 3.73 -1.52
N SER A 46 5.13 4.50 -0.49
CA SER A 46 4.63 3.91 0.76
C SER A 46 3.36 3.10 0.52
N ALA A 47 2.45 3.59 -0.32
CA ALA A 47 1.20 2.91 -0.66
C ALA A 47 1.45 1.56 -1.29
N MET A 48 2.34 1.56 -2.26
CA MET A 48 2.70 0.35 -2.98
C MET A 48 3.34 -0.68 -2.05
N LYS A 49 4.19 -0.24 -1.10
CA LYS A 49 4.78 -1.15 -0.10
C LYS A 49 3.75 -1.76 0.83
N VAL A 50 2.83 -0.94 1.37
CA VAL A 50 1.74 -1.44 2.24
C VAL A 50 0.89 -2.42 1.46
N ARG A 51 0.47 -2.05 0.25
CA ARG A 51 -0.35 -2.90 -0.61
C ARG A 51 0.32 -4.21 -0.94
N ALA A 52 1.61 -4.20 -1.29
CA ALA A 52 2.37 -5.40 -1.63
C ALA A 52 2.46 -6.38 -0.45
N GLU A 53 2.67 -5.89 0.77
CA GLU A 53 2.68 -6.75 1.94
C GLU A 53 1.28 -7.35 2.23
N LEU A 54 0.22 -6.54 2.12
CA LEU A 54 -1.15 -7.02 2.29
C LEU A 54 -1.50 -8.07 1.21
N GLU A 55 -1.11 -7.85 -0.04
CA GLU A 55 -1.27 -8.81 -1.13
C GLU A 55 -0.48 -10.10 -0.89
N ASN A 56 0.75 -10.00 -0.38
CA ASN A 56 1.53 -11.17 0.02
C ASN A 56 0.81 -11.98 1.11
N ALA A 57 0.34 -11.32 2.17
CA ALA A 57 -0.42 -11.99 3.22
C ALA A 57 -1.68 -12.67 2.64
N VAL A 58 -2.47 -11.94 1.84
CA VAL A 58 -3.67 -12.47 1.19
C VAL A 58 -3.35 -13.66 0.28
N SER A 59 -2.24 -13.65 -0.46
CA SER A 59 -1.87 -14.79 -1.32
C SER A 59 -1.63 -16.08 -0.52
N ILE A 60 -1.06 -15.96 0.69
CA ILE A 60 -0.86 -17.09 1.61
C ILE A 60 -2.23 -17.60 2.11
N PHE A 61 -3.14 -16.69 2.41
CA PHE A 61 -4.53 -17.01 2.75
C PHE A 61 -5.24 -17.76 1.62
N GLU A 62 -5.22 -17.21 0.41
CA GLU A 62 -5.88 -17.78 -0.76
C GLU A 62 -5.39 -19.19 -1.04
N ARG A 63 -4.06 -19.38 -1.02
CA ARG A 63 -3.46 -20.70 -1.20
C ARG A 63 -3.96 -21.67 -0.13
N SER A 64 -3.92 -21.28 1.14
CA SER A 64 -4.30 -22.20 2.23
C SER A 64 -5.81 -22.52 2.21
N LEU A 65 -6.66 -21.54 1.89
CA LEU A 65 -8.11 -21.75 1.80
C LEU A 65 -8.53 -22.57 0.57
N ARG A 66 -7.75 -22.52 -0.52
CA ARG A 66 -8.00 -23.35 -1.70
C ARG A 66 -7.78 -24.84 -1.43
N GLU A 67 -6.87 -25.16 -0.51
CA GLU A 67 -6.63 -26.53 -0.06
C GLU A 67 -7.59 -26.98 1.05
N ALA A 68 -8.36 -26.05 1.63
CA ALA A 68 -9.36 -26.36 2.64
C ALA A 68 -10.53 -27.17 2.09
N LYS A 69 -10.95 -28.19 2.85
CA LYS A 69 -12.21 -28.91 2.62
C LYS A 69 -13.37 -28.03 3.11
N LYS A 70 -14.41 -27.83 2.31
CA LYS A 70 -15.57 -26.99 2.68
C LYS A 70 -16.18 -27.40 4.03
N ASP A 71 -16.33 -28.70 4.27
CA ASP A 71 -16.98 -29.24 5.47
C ASP A 71 -16.05 -29.35 6.68
N SER A 72 -14.75 -29.07 6.52
CA SER A 72 -13.78 -29.10 7.62
C SER A 72 -13.63 -27.76 8.34
N VAL A 73 -14.33 -26.72 7.91
CA VAL A 73 -14.30 -25.41 8.57
C VAL A 73 -15.03 -25.52 9.90
N THR A 74 -14.27 -25.49 11.00
CA THR A 74 -14.80 -25.65 12.36
C THR A 74 -15.20 -24.32 12.98
N THR A 75 -14.48 -23.25 12.66
CA THR A 75 -14.76 -21.90 13.15
C THR A 75 -14.62 -20.93 12.01
N CYS A 76 -15.60 -20.06 11.81
CA CYS A 76 -15.41 -18.84 11.06
C CYS A 76 -16.20 -17.69 11.67
N ASN A 77 -15.48 -16.64 12.04
CA ASN A 77 -16.02 -15.37 12.48
C ASN A 77 -15.20 -14.23 11.83
N SER A 78 -15.54 -12.97 12.12
CA SER A 78 -14.85 -11.82 11.53
C SER A 78 -13.34 -11.84 11.78
N ASN A 79 -12.86 -12.42 12.88
CA ASN A 79 -11.46 -12.30 13.30
C ASN A 79 -10.65 -13.59 13.17
N THR A 80 -11.30 -14.74 13.03
CA THR A 80 -10.67 -16.04 13.07
C THR A 80 -11.38 -17.01 12.14
N ILE A 81 -10.59 -17.77 11.38
CA ILE A 81 -11.07 -18.92 10.63
C ILE A 81 -10.17 -20.12 10.90
N THR A 82 -10.78 -21.26 11.22
CA THR A 82 -10.10 -22.53 11.46
C THR A 82 -10.72 -23.61 10.59
N PHE A 83 -9.88 -24.34 9.88
CA PHE A 83 -10.26 -25.40 8.96
C PHE A 83 -9.19 -26.49 8.89
N THR A 84 -9.52 -27.61 8.27
CA THR A 84 -8.57 -28.68 7.99
C THR A 84 -8.18 -28.69 6.52
N ASP A 85 -6.89 -28.73 6.26
CA ASP A 85 -6.28 -28.84 4.92
C ASP A 85 -6.52 -30.24 4.30
N GLN A 86 -6.13 -30.45 3.05
CA GLN A 86 -6.18 -31.73 2.34
C GLN A 86 -5.36 -32.83 3.02
N ASP A 87 -4.29 -32.47 3.73
CA ASP A 87 -3.42 -33.38 4.49
C ASP A 87 -3.92 -33.64 5.93
N ASP A 88 -5.16 -33.27 6.23
CA ASP A 88 -5.80 -33.41 7.54
C ASP A 88 -5.11 -32.62 8.68
N LEU A 89 -4.33 -31.60 8.31
CA LEU A 89 -3.70 -30.65 9.24
C LEU A 89 -4.64 -29.48 9.56
N SER A 90 -4.72 -29.13 10.85
CA SER A 90 -5.49 -27.96 11.29
C SER A 90 -4.74 -26.66 10.97
N VAL A 91 -5.43 -25.75 10.28
CA VAL A 91 -4.95 -24.41 9.95
C VAL A 91 -5.89 -23.39 10.56
N THR A 92 -5.32 -22.47 11.32
CA THR A 92 -6.01 -21.35 11.94
C THR A 92 -5.40 -20.05 11.47
N PHE A 93 -6.26 -19.13 11.07
CA PHE A 93 -5.90 -17.76 10.84
C PHE A 93 -6.57 -16.82 11.83
N THR A 94 -5.86 -15.78 12.27
CA THR A 94 -6.38 -14.75 13.17
C THR A 94 -6.09 -13.36 12.64
N CYS A 95 -6.93 -12.38 12.96
CA CYS A 95 -6.85 -10.99 12.50
C CYS A 95 -6.20 -10.00 13.51
N SER A 96 -5.88 -10.44 14.72
CA SER A 96 -5.32 -9.56 15.77
C SER A 96 -4.29 -10.30 16.63
N PRO A 97 -3.01 -10.39 16.22
CA PRO A 97 -2.44 -9.92 14.94
C PRO A 97 -2.80 -10.83 13.75
N LEU A 98 -2.51 -10.38 12.52
CA LEU A 98 -2.68 -11.21 11.32
C LEU A 98 -1.69 -12.39 11.34
N LYS A 99 -2.18 -13.59 11.65
CA LYS A 99 -1.35 -14.78 11.84
C LYS A 99 -1.91 -15.99 11.11
N LYS A 100 -1.01 -16.89 10.71
CA LYS A 100 -1.29 -18.27 10.33
C LYS A 100 -0.64 -19.20 11.35
N ASN A 101 -1.42 -20.04 12.03
CA ASN A 101 -0.92 -20.99 13.04
C ASN A 101 0.04 -20.36 14.08
N GLY A 102 -0.20 -19.10 14.45
CA GLY A 102 0.63 -18.35 15.41
C GLY A 102 1.78 -17.54 14.79
N THR A 103 2.14 -17.76 13.51
CA THR A 103 3.17 -17.00 12.79
C THR A 103 2.57 -15.75 12.16
N GLU A 104 3.17 -14.58 12.40
CA GLU A 104 2.73 -13.31 11.80
C GLU A 104 2.95 -13.29 10.29
N LEU A 105 1.92 -12.82 9.57
CA LEU A 105 1.93 -12.72 8.10
C LEU A 105 2.31 -11.32 7.60
N ILE A 106 2.31 -10.33 8.50
CA ILE A 106 2.64 -8.93 8.22
C ILE A 106 3.61 -8.46 9.28
N ASN A 107 4.63 -7.69 8.87
CA ASN A 107 5.50 -7.00 9.82
C ASN A 107 4.77 -5.81 10.47
N SER A 108 4.33 -6.00 11.71
CA SER A 108 3.64 -4.99 12.53
C SER A 108 4.48 -3.75 12.85
N SER A 109 5.80 -3.78 12.65
CA SER A 109 6.68 -2.62 12.79
C SER A 109 6.59 -1.66 11.60
N ASN A 110 6.21 -2.17 10.43
CA ASN A 110 6.17 -1.41 9.17
C ASN A 110 4.74 -1.05 8.75
N ILE A 111 3.76 -1.87 9.15
CA ILE A 111 2.36 -1.74 8.76
C ILE A 111 1.47 -1.78 9.98
N ASN A 112 0.58 -0.81 10.08
CA ASN A 112 -0.50 -0.78 11.03
C ASN A 112 -1.77 -1.35 10.37
N LEU A 113 -2.24 -2.50 10.85
CA LEU A 113 -3.45 -3.13 10.33
C LEU A 113 -4.69 -2.49 10.97
N THR A 114 -5.49 -1.79 10.17
CA THR A 114 -6.69 -1.07 10.63
C THR A 114 -7.93 -1.94 10.58
N THR A 115 -8.05 -2.77 9.55
CA THR A 115 -9.19 -3.68 9.38
C THR A 115 -8.67 -5.03 8.92
N CYS A 116 -9.16 -6.08 9.56
CA CYS A 116 -9.02 -7.44 9.10
C CYS A 116 -10.33 -8.14 9.39
N SER A 117 -10.97 -8.65 8.33
CA SER A 117 -12.22 -9.38 8.46
C SER A 117 -12.30 -10.60 7.56
N PHE A 118 -12.87 -11.67 8.10
CA PHE A 118 -13.35 -12.81 7.32
C PHE A 118 -14.87 -12.75 7.20
N ASP A 119 -15.37 -12.94 5.98
CA ASP A 119 -16.79 -13.13 5.69
C ASP A 119 -17.01 -14.56 5.18
N CYS A 120 -17.78 -15.31 5.98
CA CYS A 120 -18.15 -16.71 5.73
C CYS A 120 -19.65 -16.90 5.49
N THR A 121 -20.40 -15.84 5.18
CA THR A 121 -21.84 -15.92 4.92
C THR A 121 -22.23 -16.92 3.83
N ASN A 122 -21.34 -17.13 2.84
CA ASN A 122 -21.55 -18.03 1.72
C ASN A 122 -20.77 -19.36 1.86
N LEU A 123 -20.29 -19.69 3.05
CA LEU A 123 -19.51 -20.90 3.28
C LEU A 123 -20.36 -22.16 3.09
N THR A 124 -21.53 -22.25 3.74
CA THR A 124 -22.37 -23.46 3.68
C THR A 124 -23.01 -23.67 2.30
N THR A 125 -23.40 -22.59 1.63
CA THR A 125 -24.11 -22.64 0.34
C THR A 125 -23.17 -22.77 -0.84
N LYS A 126 -22.07 -22.02 -0.86
CA LYS A 126 -21.16 -21.91 -2.03
C LYS A 126 -19.71 -22.30 -1.73
N GLY A 127 -19.38 -22.61 -0.47
CA GLY A 127 -17.99 -22.84 -0.06
C GLY A 127 -17.13 -21.60 -0.24
N VAL A 128 -17.67 -20.40 -0.04
CA VAL A 128 -16.93 -19.14 -0.29
C VAL A 128 -16.54 -18.47 1.01
N VAL A 129 -15.28 -18.05 1.09
CA VAL A 129 -14.75 -17.17 2.14
C VAL A 129 -14.17 -15.92 1.49
N VAL A 130 -14.50 -14.76 2.04
CA VAL A 130 -13.91 -13.48 1.64
C VAL A 130 -13.05 -12.96 2.78
N ILE A 131 -11.82 -12.55 2.47
CA ILE A 131 -10.95 -11.84 3.41
C ILE A 131 -10.80 -10.40 2.96
N THR A 132 -10.89 -9.47 3.90
CA THR A 132 -10.62 -8.05 3.66
C THR A 132 -9.57 -7.57 4.63
N LEU A 133 -8.47 -7.06 4.10
CA LEU A 133 -7.39 -6.42 4.86
C LEU A 133 -7.32 -4.95 4.48
N THR A 134 -7.26 -4.08 5.48
CA THR A 134 -6.92 -2.66 5.31
C THR A 134 -5.84 -2.31 6.29
N GLY A 135 -4.79 -1.67 5.81
CA GLY A 135 -3.70 -1.21 6.64
C GLY A 135 -3.09 0.07 6.11
N SER A 136 -2.23 0.64 6.93
CA SER A 136 -1.42 1.80 6.58
C SER A 136 0.03 1.62 6.94
N SER A 137 0.92 2.42 6.36
CA SER A 137 2.32 2.43 6.80
C SER A 137 2.42 2.96 8.23
N ALA A 138 3.24 2.31 9.06
CA ALA A 138 3.47 2.70 10.45
C ALA A 138 4.16 4.07 10.59
N SER A 139 4.85 4.55 9.55
CA SER A 139 5.53 5.85 9.52
C SER A 139 4.67 7.00 9.00
N SER A 140 3.48 6.71 8.45
CA SER A 140 2.54 7.72 7.92
C SER A 140 1.32 7.82 8.83
N SER A 141 0.91 9.04 9.21
CA SER A 141 -0.30 9.28 10.02
C SER A 141 -1.09 10.50 9.54
N GLY A 142 -2.37 10.57 9.91
CA GLY A 142 -3.25 11.70 9.57
C GLY A 142 -3.70 11.72 8.09
N VAL A 143 -3.88 12.90 7.52
CA VAL A 143 -4.33 13.10 6.13
C VAL A 143 -3.32 12.63 5.06
N GLU A 144 -2.08 12.37 5.49
CA GLU A 144 -1.02 11.80 4.68
C GLU A 144 -0.92 10.28 4.82
N ALA A 145 -1.74 9.66 5.68
CA ALA A 145 -1.72 8.23 5.93
C ALA A 145 -1.93 7.45 4.63
N ASP A 146 -1.05 6.48 4.45
CA ASP A 146 -1.05 5.68 3.26
C ASP A 146 -1.89 4.42 3.43
N ILE A 147 -3.18 4.53 3.12
CA ILE A 147 -4.15 3.46 3.34
C ILE A 147 -4.27 2.60 2.10
N ALA A 148 -4.03 1.30 2.25
CA ALA A 148 -4.30 0.32 1.21
C ALA A 148 -5.31 -0.72 1.72
N THR A 149 -6.24 -1.09 0.84
CA THR A 149 -7.20 -2.17 1.06
C THR A 149 -6.99 -3.26 0.01
N VAL A 150 -6.94 -4.50 0.47
CA VAL A 150 -6.84 -5.70 -0.35
C VAL A 150 -7.93 -6.68 0.10
N SER A 151 -8.68 -7.20 -0.86
CA SER A 151 -9.72 -8.18 -0.60
C SER A 151 -9.55 -9.37 -1.53
N ALA A 152 -9.74 -10.58 -1.01
CA ALA A 152 -9.74 -11.80 -1.80
C ALA A 152 -11.01 -12.61 -1.54
N ARG A 153 -11.51 -13.24 -2.60
CA ARG A 153 -12.65 -14.15 -2.55
C ARG A 153 -12.18 -15.52 -2.99
N VAL A 154 -12.26 -16.49 -2.07
CA VAL A 154 -11.77 -17.85 -2.28
C VAL A 154 -12.93 -18.82 -2.24
N VAL A 155 -12.95 -19.75 -3.20
CA VAL A 155 -13.85 -20.89 -3.21
C VAL A 155 -13.08 -22.09 -2.66
N LEU A 156 -13.61 -22.70 -1.60
CA LEU A 156 -13.08 -23.91 -0.97
C LEU A 156 -13.39 -25.14 -1.82
N ARG A 157 -12.65 -26.22 -1.59
CA ARG A 157 -12.86 -27.48 -2.32
C ARG A 157 -14.18 -28.13 -1.90
N ASN A 158 -14.98 -28.53 -2.88
CA ASN A 158 -16.24 -29.24 -2.66
C ASN A 158 -15.96 -30.74 -2.61
N TYR A 159 -16.31 -31.39 -1.51
CA TYR A 159 -16.35 -32.85 -1.38
C TYR A 159 -17.72 -33.25 -0.84
#